data_AF-A0A512H533-F1
#
_entry.id   AF-A0A512H533-F1
#
_cell.length_a   1.000
_cell.length_b   1.000
_cell.length_c   1.000
_cell.angle_alpha   90.00
_cell.angle_beta   90.00
_cell.angle_gamma   90.00
#
_symmetry.space_group_name_H-M   'P 1'
#
loop_
_entity.id
_entity.type
_entity.pdbx_description
1 polymer ?
#
loop_
_entity_poly.entity_id
_entity_poly.type
_entity_poly.pdbx_seq_one_letter_code
_entity_poly.pdbx_strand_id
1 'polypeptide(L)'
;MPLLSEPRRHVNRSPVDIVVLTTAALPWRTGPALFSLWHAGGLAALGYRVAYGVPWLEAPSQKRLWGEVVFSDRNAQADWLRAEARRLGAPPLPEIFFFNGVFSKTMFSIFITGDAFAAAPPARAFLVQEPEHFGWLPVTSPKQRVGAEKIVGIVMTNYGHYIRRAGRPDRAVFAALVERAHKRLMRRHADVIVPLSPALDLRGLEDLIAWRQVTGVLQRFAEVPPVTDDTRGVYFLGRLTWDKGLRDVIDTAKALDLPIDVHGEGPDQAAIREAAADAGAPVRFLGPTASPWEVMENYRVFFNPSFSEVLCSTTAEALVAGRQVVVPRCPANQPFFDLPNVHVYDTPEEGQAALRHALTAEVVAPTQARARFDWGAACRSVADLLLG
;
A
#
# COMPACT_ATOMS: atom_id res chain seq x y z
N MET A 1 -31.18 -9.54 21.50
CA MET A 1 -30.96 -8.37 22.37
C MET A 1 -31.03 -7.12 21.52
N PRO A 2 -31.78 -6.09 21.93
CA PRO A 2 -32.04 -4.94 21.07
C PRO A 2 -30.76 -4.13 20.88
N LEU A 3 -30.50 -3.77 19.63
CA LEU A 3 -29.52 -2.75 19.22
C LEU A 3 -29.89 -1.44 19.92
N LEU A 4 -29.16 -1.10 20.98
CA LEU A 4 -29.13 0.26 21.49
C LEU A 4 -28.48 1.10 20.40
N SER A 5 -29.32 1.81 19.64
CA SER A 5 -28.88 2.93 18.82
C SER A 5 -28.34 3.99 19.77
N GLU A 6 -27.02 4.20 19.76
CA GLU A 6 -26.46 5.37 20.41
C GLU A 6 -27.10 6.64 19.82
N PRO A 7 -27.48 7.62 20.65
CA PRO A 7 -28.07 8.85 20.16
C PRO A 7 -27.07 9.57 19.25
N ARG A 8 -27.53 9.96 18.05
CA ARG A 8 -26.80 10.83 17.11
C ARG A 8 -26.51 12.16 17.79
N ARG A 9 -25.39 12.25 18.51
CA ARG A 9 -24.80 13.53 18.88
C ARG A 9 -24.20 14.11 17.61
N HIS A 10 -24.95 14.96 16.92
CA HIS A 10 -24.37 15.96 16.02
C HIS A 10 -23.50 16.88 16.88
N VAL A 11 -22.26 16.45 17.13
CA VAL A 11 -21.21 17.38 17.55
C VAL A 11 -21.08 18.35 16.39
N ASN A 12 -21.47 19.60 16.61
CA ASN A 12 -21.40 20.66 15.63
C ASN A 12 -19.92 20.95 15.35
N ARG A 13 -19.30 20.15 14.47
CA ARG A 13 -17.92 20.29 14.05
C ARG A 13 -17.87 21.28 12.90
N SER A 14 -16.95 22.24 12.97
CA SER A 14 -16.74 23.20 11.90
C SER A 14 -16.50 22.48 10.56
N PRO A 15 -17.11 22.92 9.46
CA PRO A 15 -16.89 22.30 8.15
C PRO A 15 -15.40 22.30 7.79
N VAL A 16 -14.92 21.21 7.22
CA VAL A 16 -13.55 21.06 6.73
C VAL A 16 -13.51 21.05 5.20
N ASP A 17 -12.34 21.24 4.61
CA ASP A 17 -12.19 21.22 3.17
C ASP A 17 -12.12 19.78 2.66
N ILE A 18 -11.41 18.91 3.37
CA ILE A 18 -11.18 17.52 2.97
C ILE A 18 -11.32 16.57 4.15
N VAL A 19 -12.03 15.45 3.96
CA VAL A 19 -11.95 14.30 4.86
C VAL A 19 -11.16 13.17 4.19
N VAL A 20 -10.17 12.63 4.89
CA VAL A 20 -9.45 11.41 4.49
C VAL A 20 -10.00 10.24 5.28
N LEU A 21 -10.55 9.22 4.60
CA LEU A 21 -11.05 7.99 5.19
C LEU A 21 -10.16 6.80 4.81
N THR A 22 -9.92 5.90 5.76
CA THR A 22 -9.14 4.68 5.52
C THR A 22 -9.78 3.43 6.12
N THR A 23 -9.63 2.29 5.47
CA THR A 23 -10.10 0.99 5.96
C THR A 23 -9.17 0.35 6.98
N ALA A 24 -7.93 0.84 7.10
CA ALA A 24 -6.95 0.36 8.07
C ALA A 24 -6.10 1.52 8.59
N ALA A 25 -5.58 1.37 9.81
CA ALA A 25 -4.65 2.31 10.42
C ALA A 25 -3.46 1.54 11.02
N LEU A 26 -2.35 2.26 11.22
CA LEU A 26 -1.24 1.75 12.02
C LEU A 26 -1.76 1.39 13.42
N PRO A 27 -1.20 0.36 14.10
CA PRO A 27 0.04 -0.36 13.80
C PRO A 27 0.01 -1.34 12.62
N TRP A 28 -1.15 -1.63 12.04
CA TRP A 28 -1.23 -2.55 10.90
C TRP A 28 -0.67 -1.90 9.64
N ARG A 29 0.55 -2.30 9.24
CA ARG A 29 1.29 -1.74 8.10
C ARG A 29 0.76 -2.25 6.77
N THR A 30 -0.29 -1.59 6.28
CA THR A 30 -0.87 -1.83 4.95
C THR A 30 -0.82 -0.55 4.10
N GLY A 31 -1.01 -0.69 2.79
CA GLY A 31 -1.14 0.46 1.87
C GLY A 31 -2.16 1.49 2.37
N PRO A 32 -3.42 1.10 2.70
CA PRO A 32 -4.41 2.04 3.20
C PRO A 32 -3.94 2.78 4.45
N ALA A 33 -3.33 2.09 5.41
CA ALA A 33 -2.86 2.69 6.67
C ALA A 33 -1.72 3.70 6.47
N LEU A 34 -0.74 3.39 5.62
CA LEU A 34 0.39 4.28 5.35
C LEU A 34 -0.02 5.45 4.45
N PHE A 35 -0.70 5.18 3.34
CA PHE A 35 -1.04 6.22 2.37
C PHE A 35 -2.05 7.22 2.94
N SER A 36 -3.06 6.78 3.69
CA SER A 36 -4.01 7.72 4.31
C SER A 36 -3.37 8.61 5.37
N LEU A 37 -2.43 8.08 6.16
CA LEU A 37 -1.67 8.86 7.14
C LEU A 37 -0.89 9.99 6.45
N TRP A 38 -0.20 9.68 5.35
CA TRP A 38 0.52 10.67 4.55
C TRP A 38 -0.40 11.65 3.82
N HIS A 39 -1.51 11.19 3.26
CA HIS A 39 -2.50 12.08 2.65
C HIS A 39 -3.10 13.05 3.67
N ALA A 40 -3.48 12.57 4.86
CA ALA A 40 -4.09 13.40 5.89
C ALA A 40 -3.12 14.49 6.37
N GLY A 41 -1.89 14.11 6.74
CA GLY A 41 -0.87 15.07 7.16
C GLY A 41 -0.42 15.99 6.03
N GLY A 42 -0.18 15.44 4.83
CA GLY A 42 0.32 16.19 3.69
C GLY A 42 -0.69 17.20 3.14
N LEU A 43 -1.97 16.85 3.05
CA LEU A 43 -3.02 17.81 2.67
C LEU A 43 -3.17 18.92 3.73
N ALA A 44 -3.05 18.59 5.02
CA ALA A 44 -3.04 19.61 6.07
C ALA A 44 -1.81 20.54 5.96
N ALA A 45 -0.64 19.99 5.62
CA ALA A 45 0.58 20.75 5.40
C ALA A 45 0.52 21.66 4.16
N LEU A 46 -0.34 21.36 3.18
CA LEU A 46 -0.65 22.26 2.05
C LEU A 46 -1.60 23.41 2.44
N GLY A 47 -2.07 23.46 3.68
CA GLY A 47 -2.91 24.55 4.20
C GLY A 47 -4.41 24.28 4.17
N TYR A 48 -4.85 23.08 3.77
CA TYR A 48 -6.26 22.69 3.81
C TYR A 48 -6.71 22.34 5.23
N ARG A 49 -7.96 22.64 5.56
CA ARG A 49 -8.60 22.11 6.77
C ARG A 49 -8.98 20.66 6.50
N VAL A 50 -8.30 19.74 7.19
CA VAL A 50 -8.46 18.30 6.98
C VAL A 50 -8.99 17.62 8.24
N ALA A 51 -9.79 16.57 8.08
CA ALA A 51 -10.07 15.61 9.14
C ALA A 51 -9.72 14.18 8.68
N TYR A 52 -9.12 13.39 9.58
CA TYR A 52 -8.64 12.04 9.29
C TYR A 52 -9.49 10.99 10.03
N GLY A 53 -10.25 10.21 9.28
CA GLY A 53 -11.12 9.16 9.80
C GLY A 53 -10.44 7.79 9.77
N VAL A 54 -10.31 7.16 10.94
CA VAL A 54 -9.70 5.83 11.10
C VAL A 54 -10.67 4.85 11.78
N PRO A 55 -10.57 3.53 11.50
CA PRO A 55 -11.42 2.54 12.16
C PRO A 55 -10.96 2.34 13.61
N TRP A 56 -11.91 2.47 14.55
CA TRP A 56 -11.77 2.01 15.93
C TRP A 56 -12.11 0.53 16.00
N LEU A 57 -11.20 -0.25 16.59
CA LEU A 57 -11.37 -1.67 16.83
C LEU A 57 -11.53 -1.92 18.33
N GLU A 58 -12.50 -2.75 18.71
CA GLU A 58 -12.62 -3.19 20.10
C GLU A 58 -11.43 -4.07 20.53
N ALA A 59 -11.14 -4.10 21.83
CA ALA A 59 -9.94 -4.75 22.39
C ALA A 59 -9.67 -6.19 21.87
N PRO A 60 -10.67 -7.08 21.67
CA PRO A 60 -10.42 -8.39 21.08
C PRO A 60 -9.89 -8.34 19.64
N SER A 61 -10.36 -7.39 18.84
CA SER A 61 -9.88 -7.17 17.47
C SER A 61 -8.48 -6.57 17.47
N GLN A 62 -8.20 -5.62 18.36
CA GLN A 62 -6.86 -5.04 18.52
C GLN A 62 -5.82 -6.11 18.86
N LYS A 63 -6.06 -6.91 19.91
CA LYS A 63 -5.15 -8.00 20.33
C LYS A 63 -4.91 -9.01 19.21
N ARG A 64 -5.96 -9.35 18.46
CA ARG A 64 -5.87 -10.30 17.35
C ARG A 64 -5.11 -9.77 16.14
N LEU A 65 -5.14 -8.46 15.91
CA LEU A 65 -4.56 -7.83 14.72
C LEU A 65 -3.16 -7.26 14.98
N TRP A 66 -2.99 -6.52 16.08
CA TRP A 66 -1.79 -5.77 16.41
C TRP A 66 -0.93 -6.43 17.48
N GLY A 67 -1.44 -7.49 18.13
CA GLY A 67 -0.71 -8.20 19.18
C GLY A 67 -0.57 -7.36 20.44
N GLU A 68 0.65 -6.90 20.71
CA GLU A 68 1.01 -6.20 21.95
C GLU A 68 0.54 -4.74 21.97
N VAL A 69 0.46 -4.10 20.79
CA VAL A 69 0.02 -2.70 20.71
C VAL A 69 -1.50 -2.65 20.78
N VAL A 70 -2.01 -2.18 21.93
CA VAL A 70 -3.44 -2.01 22.19
C VAL A 70 -3.70 -0.63 22.81
N PHE A 71 -4.86 -0.06 22.49
CA PHE A 71 -5.31 1.24 22.93
C PHE A 71 -6.54 1.08 23.83
N SER A 72 -6.50 1.70 25.01
CA SER A 72 -7.62 1.73 25.96
C SER A 72 -8.82 2.49 25.41
N ASP A 73 -8.56 3.52 24.60
CA ASP A 73 -9.54 4.42 24.04
C ASP A 73 -9.02 5.09 22.76
N ARG A 74 -9.92 5.82 22.10
CA ARG A 74 -9.69 6.51 20.83
C ARG A 74 -8.63 7.62 20.94
N ASN A 75 -8.50 8.27 22.09
CA ASN A 75 -7.49 9.33 22.27
C ASN A 75 -6.09 8.71 22.35
N ALA A 76 -5.93 7.61 23.09
CA ALA A 76 -4.69 6.86 23.13
C ALA A 76 -4.23 6.40 21.74
N GLN A 77 -5.16 5.92 20.90
CA GLN A 77 -4.84 5.58 19.51
C GLN A 77 -4.44 6.81 18.68
N ALA A 78 -5.15 7.93 18.81
CA ALA A 78 -4.84 9.15 18.09
C ALA A 78 -3.45 9.71 18.45
N ASP A 79 -3.10 9.71 19.73
CA ASP A 79 -1.79 10.20 20.20
C ASP A 79 -0.66 9.27 19.76
N TRP A 80 -0.90 7.96 19.78
CA TRP A 80 0.04 6.99 19.24
C TRP A 80 0.25 7.19 17.73
N LEU A 81 -0.82 7.40 16.95
CA LEU A 81 -0.73 7.68 15.51
C LEU A 81 0.07 8.96 15.23
N ARG A 82 -0.10 10.02 16.02
CA ARG A 82 0.69 11.25 15.90
C ARG A 82 2.17 11.01 16.23
N ALA A 83 2.47 10.22 17.25
CA ALA A 83 3.84 9.87 17.60
C ALA A 83 4.49 9.04 16.49
N GLU A 84 3.77 8.06 15.94
CA GLU A 84 4.26 7.21 14.86
C GLU A 84 4.42 7.99 13.54
N ALA A 85 3.50 8.91 13.22
CA ALA A 85 3.65 9.83 12.10
C ALA A 85 4.96 10.63 12.19
N ARG A 86 5.25 11.20 13.38
CA ARG A 86 6.53 11.91 13.62
C ARG A 86 7.73 10.98 13.45
N ARG A 87 7.66 9.74 13.97
CA ARG A 87 8.75 8.75 13.85
C ARG A 87 9.04 8.40 12.38
N LEU A 88 7.99 8.32 11.56
CA LEU A 88 8.09 8.05 10.12
C LEU A 88 8.47 9.29 9.28
N GLY A 89 8.54 10.48 9.89
CA GLY A 89 8.79 11.74 9.19
C GLY A 89 7.57 12.27 8.42
N ALA A 90 6.37 11.77 8.70
CA ALA A 90 5.15 12.29 8.11
C ALA A 90 4.80 13.67 8.66
N PRO A 91 4.14 14.55 7.87
CA PRO A 91 3.66 15.82 8.36
C PRO A 91 2.70 15.66 9.56
N PRO A 92 2.57 16.68 10.42
CA PRO A 92 1.66 16.63 11.56
C PRO A 92 0.24 16.23 11.15
N LEU A 93 -0.31 15.23 11.85
CA LEU A 93 -1.66 14.77 11.54
C LEU A 93 -2.71 15.80 11.99
N PRO A 94 -3.77 15.99 11.20
CA PRO A 94 -4.87 16.89 11.53
C PRO A 94 -5.78 16.31 12.63
N GLU A 95 -7.00 16.83 12.78
CA GLU A 95 -8.01 16.23 13.66
C GLU A 95 -8.27 14.78 13.24
N ILE A 96 -8.16 13.86 14.21
CA ILE A 96 -8.45 12.43 14.00
C ILE A 96 -9.83 12.14 14.58
N PHE A 97 -10.69 11.49 13.79
CA PHE A 97 -11.96 10.95 14.26
C PHE A 97 -12.05 9.47 13.94
N PHE A 98 -13.02 8.81 14.57
CA PHE A 98 -13.14 7.37 14.55
C PHE A 98 -14.53 6.92 14.12
N PHE A 99 -14.57 5.82 13.38
CA PHE A 99 -15.78 5.05 13.09
C PHE A 99 -15.54 3.58 13.44
N ASN A 100 -16.60 2.80 13.63
CA ASN A 100 -16.46 1.45 14.15
C ASN A 100 -16.03 0.46 13.07
N GLY A 101 -15.14 -0.46 13.42
CA GLY A 101 -14.77 -1.61 12.62
C GLY A 101 -14.52 -2.87 13.45
N VAL A 102 -14.44 -4.02 12.79
CA VAL A 102 -14.15 -5.31 13.43
C VAL A 102 -13.17 -6.13 12.58
N PHE A 103 -12.15 -6.70 13.22
CA PHE A 103 -11.17 -7.52 12.51
C PHE A 103 -11.66 -8.96 12.34
N SER A 104 -11.63 -9.47 11.11
CA SER A 104 -11.91 -10.88 10.77
C SER A 104 -10.61 -11.63 10.47
N LYS A 105 -10.31 -12.68 11.24
CA LYS A 105 -9.13 -13.52 11.03
C LYS A 105 -9.25 -14.34 9.74
N THR A 106 -10.46 -14.83 9.46
CA THR A 106 -10.74 -15.66 8.28
C THR A 106 -10.53 -14.89 6.98
N MET A 107 -10.98 -13.64 6.93
CA MET A 107 -10.83 -12.77 5.76
C MET A 107 -9.56 -11.91 5.82
N PHE A 108 -8.84 -11.99 6.94
CA PHE A 108 -7.67 -11.16 7.27
C PHE A 108 -7.88 -9.67 6.91
N SER A 109 -9.05 -9.14 7.27
CA SER A 109 -9.53 -7.79 6.88
C SER A 109 -10.35 -7.15 8.01
N ILE A 110 -10.44 -5.81 8.00
CA ILE A 110 -11.28 -5.03 8.92
C ILE A 110 -12.61 -4.72 8.24
N PHE A 111 -13.72 -5.21 8.77
CA PHE A 111 -15.05 -4.83 8.29
C PHE A 111 -15.48 -3.53 8.94
N ILE A 112 -15.91 -2.57 8.13
CA ILE A 112 -16.48 -1.30 8.62
C ILE A 112 -17.91 -1.54 9.09
N THR A 113 -18.18 -1.29 10.37
CA THR A 113 -19.47 -1.60 11.03
C THR A 113 -20.29 -0.37 11.41
N GLY A 114 -19.73 0.83 11.22
CA GLY A 114 -20.45 2.10 11.36
C GLY A 114 -20.32 2.96 10.11
N ASP A 115 -21.29 3.85 9.89
CA ASP A 115 -21.27 4.76 8.74
C ASP A 115 -20.15 5.82 8.89
N ALA A 116 -19.04 5.60 8.19
CA ALA A 116 -17.88 6.48 8.26
C ALA A 116 -18.16 7.90 7.73
N PHE A 117 -19.07 8.04 6.75
CA PHE A 117 -19.47 9.34 6.24
C PHE A 117 -20.32 10.10 7.27
N ALA A 118 -21.21 9.41 7.99
CA ALA A 118 -22.01 10.03 9.04
C ALA A 118 -21.19 10.39 10.29
N ALA A 119 -20.10 9.66 10.56
CA ALA A 119 -19.17 9.95 11.65
C ALA A 119 -18.22 11.13 11.36
N ALA A 120 -18.06 11.49 10.08
CA ALA A 120 -17.19 12.57 9.64
C ALA A 120 -17.79 13.96 9.95
N PRO A 121 -16.95 15.00 10.17
CA PRO A 121 -17.42 16.37 10.11
C PRO A 121 -17.94 16.71 8.70
N PRO A 122 -18.82 17.73 8.55
CA PRO A 122 -19.20 18.23 7.24
C PRO A 122 -17.95 18.60 6.43
N ALA A 123 -17.88 18.16 5.18
CA ALA A 123 -16.69 18.35 4.35
C ALA A 123 -17.04 18.62 2.89
N ARG A 124 -16.21 19.42 2.23
CA ARG A 124 -16.38 19.71 0.80
C ARG A 124 -16.07 18.50 -0.08
N ALA A 125 -14.99 17.79 0.22
CA ALA A 125 -14.60 16.59 -0.52
C ALA A 125 -14.10 15.46 0.39
N PHE A 126 -14.18 14.22 -0.10
CA PHE A 126 -13.67 13.03 0.59
C PHE A 126 -12.63 12.30 -0.25
N LEU A 127 -11.51 11.94 0.38
CA LEU A 127 -10.55 10.98 -0.12
C LEU A 127 -10.75 9.66 0.62
N VAL A 128 -11.07 8.58 -0.10
CA VAL A 128 -11.40 7.29 0.50
C VAL A 128 -10.41 6.24 0.03
N GLN A 129 -9.63 5.65 0.95
CA GLN A 129 -8.82 4.48 0.62
C GLN A 129 -9.71 3.25 0.56
N GLU A 130 -9.72 2.57 -0.59
CA GLU A 130 -10.55 1.38 -0.86
C GLU A 130 -12.07 1.64 -0.69
N PRO A 131 -12.68 2.49 -1.53
CA PRO A 131 -14.11 2.84 -1.41
C PRO A 131 -15.05 1.61 -1.47
N GLU A 132 -14.67 0.55 -2.16
CA GLU A 132 -15.41 -0.71 -2.21
C GLU A 132 -15.50 -1.41 -0.86
N HIS A 133 -14.46 -1.28 -0.04
CA HIS A 133 -14.31 -1.97 1.24
C HIS A 133 -15.24 -1.36 2.30
N PHE A 134 -15.48 -0.04 2.23
CA PHE A 134 -16.53 0.62 3.01
C PHE A 134 -17.94 0.09 2.69
N GLY A 135 -18.15 -0.50 1.51
CA GLY A 135 -19.44 -1.01 1.05
C GLY A 135 -19.72 -2.49 1.36
N TRP A 136 -18.79 -3.21 2.02
CA TRP A 136 -18.96 -4.65 2.29
C TRP A 136 -20.12 -4.97 3.21
N LEU A 137 -20.41 -4.08 4.15
CA LEU A 137 -21.61 -4.13 4.98
C LEU A 137 -22.55 -2.99 4.59
N PRO A 138 -23.88 -3.20 4.65
CA PRO A 138 -24.86 -2.18 4.25
C PRO A 138 -25.06 -1.10 5.32
N VAL A 139 -23.96 -0.61 5.91
CA VAL A 139 -23.94 0.41 6.96
C VAL A 139 -23.51 1.78 6.44
N THR A 140 -22.76 1.81 5.33
CA THR A 140 -22.17 3.04 4.80
C THR A 140 -23.13 3.79 3.89
N SER A 141 -23.24 5.11 4.09
CA SER A 141 -24.06 5.96 3.23
C SER A 141 -23.57 5.94 1.77
N PRO A 142 -24.49 5.87 0.80
CA PRO A 142 -24.14 6.07 -0.61
C PRO A 142 -23.78 7.53 -0.86
N LYS A 143 -22.97 7.80 -1.89
CA LYS A 143 -22.41 9.15 -2.16
C LYS A 143 -23.46 10.26 -2.24
N GLN A 144 -24.64 9.96 -2.77
CA GLN A 144 -25.75 10.92 -2.89
C GLN A 144 -26.28 11.43 -1.55
N ARG A 145 -25.99 10.75 -0.43
CA ARG A 145 -26.43 11.12 0.92
C ARG A 145 -25.33 11.78 1.76
N VAL A 146 -24.11 11.86 1.24
CA VAL A 146 -22.95 12.40 1.99
C VAL A 146 -22.96 13.93 2.00
N GLY A 147 -23.50 14.57 0.96
CA GLY A 147 -23.54 16.03 0.84
C GLY A 147 -22.19 16.66 0.49
N ALA A 148 -21.22 15.87 0.02
CA ALA A 148 -19.94 16.34 -0.49
C ALA A 148 -20.06 16.75 -1.96
N GLU A 149 -19.21 17.69 -2.39
CA GLU A 149 -19.07 18.07 -3.80
C GLU A 149 -18.38 16.95 -4.60
N LYS A 150 -17.44 16.23 -3.98
CA LYS A 150 -16.66 15.19 -4.66
C LYS A 150 -16.17 14.11 -3.70
N ILE A 151 -16.28 12.84 -4.11
CA ILE A 151 -15.67 11.70 -3.43
C ILE A 151 -14.68 11.00 -4.37
N VAL A 152 -13.40 11.05 -4.02
CA VAL A 152 -12.31 10.38 -4.74
C VAL A 152 -11.90 9.12 -3.99
N GLY A 153 -11.98 7.97 -4.66
CA GLY A 153 -11.58 6.68 -4.12
C GLY A 153 -10.24 6.22 -4.66
N ILE A 154 -9.26 5.93 -3.80
CA ILE A 154 -8.01 5.28 -4.22
C ILE A 154 -8.18 3.78 -4.10
N VAL A 155 -7.92 3.05 -5.19
CA VAL A 155 -8.06 1.59 -5.25
C VAL A 155 -6.69 0.96 -5.38
N MET A 156 -6.38 0.02 -4.48
CA MET A 156 -5.04 -0.53 -4.33
C MET A 156 -4.97 -2.04 -4.08
N THR A 157 -6.11 -2.70 -3.83
CA THR A 157 -6.12 -4.14 -3.54
C THR A 157 -6.77 -4.93 -4.67
N ASN A 158 -6.02 -5.86 -5.26
CA ASN A 158 -6.54 -6.78 -6.26
C ASN A 158 -7.17 -8.01 -5.60
N TYR A 159 -8.37 -7.83 -5.04
CA TYR A 159 -9.10 -8.89 -4.34
C TYR A 159 -9.33 -10.13 -5.21
N GLY A 160 -9.59 -9.95 -6.50
CA GLY A 160 -9.79 -11.08 -7.41
C GLY A 160 -8.52 -11.93 -7.56
N HIS A 161 -7.35 -11.30 -7.69
CA HIS A 161 -6.08 -12.02 -7.68
C HIS A 161 -5.85 -12.75 -6.35
N TYR A 162 -6.10 -12.09 -5.21
CA TYR A 162 -6.02 -12.72 -3.89
C TYR A 162 -6.94 -13.94 -3.73
N ILE A 163 -8.17 -13.87 -4.24
CA ILE A 163 -9.14 -14.97 -4.17
C ILE A 163 -8.72 -16.13 -5.07
N ARG A 164 -8.18 -15.82 -6.25
CA ARG A 164 -7.72 -16.78 -7.28
C ARG A 164 -6.36 -17.41 -6.99
N ARG A 165 -5.72 -17.10 -5.85
CA ARG A 165 -4.37 -17.57 -5.43
C ARG A 165 -4.03 -18.95 -6.02
N ALA A 166 -2.81 -19.09 -6.54
CA ALA A 166 -2.31 -20.31 -7.20
C ALA A 166 -2.74 -21.57 -6.42
N GLY A 167 -3.44 -22.48 -7.10
CA GLY A 167 -3.93 -23.74 -6.54
C GLY A 167 -5.43 -23.82 -6.21
N ARG A 168 -6.25 -22.78 -6.49
CA ARG A 168 -7.72 -22.83 -6.31
C ARG A 168 -8.53 -22.32 -7.53
N PRO A 169 -8.48 -23.03 -8.67
CA PRO A 169 -9.22 -22.65 -9.89
C PRO A 169 -10.74 -22.66 -9.70
N ASP A 170 -11.25 -23.44 -8.75
CA ASP A 170 -12.66 -23.49 -8.32
C ASP A 170 -13.20 -22.12 -7.86
N ARG A 171 -12.31 -21.21 -7.45
CA ARG A 171 -12.67 -19.88 -6.96
C ARG A 171 -12.78 -18.82 -8.04
N ALA A 172 -12.52 -19.13 -9.32
CA ALA A 172 -12.56 -18.15 -10.40
C ALA A 172 -13.94 -17.47 -10.53
N VAL A 173 -15.03 -18.24 -10.44
CA VAL A 173 -16.40 -17.73 -10.49
C VAL A 173 -16.69 -16.83 -9.28
N PHE A 174 -16.26 -17.27 -8.09
CA PHE A 174 -16.42 -16.49 -6.86
C PHE A 174 -15.63 -15.17 -6.92
N ALA A 175 -14.39 -15.21 -7.41
CA ALA A 175 -13.57 -14.01 -7.62
C ALA A 175 -14.24 -13.03 -8.58
N ALA A 176 -14.77 -13.50 -9.72
CA ALA A 176 -15.49 -12.67 -10.68
C ALA A 176 -16.77 -12.05 -10.09
N LEU A 177 -17.47 -12.77 -9.22
CA LEU A 177 -18.62 -12.24 -8.49
C LEU A 177 -18.22 -11.13 -7.51
N VAL A 178 -17.14 -11.35 -6.75
CA VAL A 178 -16.60 -10.35 -5.80
C VAL A 178 -16.12 -9.11 -6.54
N GLU A 179 -15.37 -9.26 -7.63
CA GLU A 179 -14.93 -8.14 -8.47
C GLU A 179 -16.12 -7.33 -9.01
N ARG A 180 -17.17 -8.01 -9.49
CA ARG A 180 -18.39 -7.34 -9.95
C ARG A 180 -19.10 -6.61 -8.82
N ALA A 181 -19.16 -7.20 -7.62
CA ALA A 181 -19.74 -6.55 -6.45
C ALA A 181 -18.93 -5.31 -6.06
N HIS A 182 -17.60 -5.41 -6.00
CA HIS A 182 -16.71 -4.29 -5.69
C HIS A 182 -16.87 -3.15 -6.69
N LYS A 183 -16.93 -3.44 -8.00
CA LYS A 183 -17.18 -2.40 -9.03
C LYS A 183 -18.50 -1.66 -8.81
N ARG A 184 -19.56 -2.36 -8.37
CA ARG A 184 -20.84 -1.72 -8.01
C ARG A 184 -20.71 -0.85 -6.77
N LEU A 185 -19.96 -1.31 -5.76
CA LEU A 185 -19.70 -0.54 -4.54
C LEU A 185 -18.87 0.72 -4.85
N MET A 186 -17.84 0.63 -5.68
CA MET A 186 -17.07 1.80 -6.13
C MET A 186 -17.98 2.85 -6.77
N ARG A 187 -18.85 2.47 -7.73
CA ARG A 187 -19.82 3.41 -8.33
C ARG A 187 -20.78 4.03 -7.33
N ARG A 188 -21.17 3.26 -6.31
CA ARG A 188 -22.12 3.69 -5.28
C ARG A 188 -21.50 4.69 -4.30
N HIS A 189 -20.18 4.59 -4.07
CA HIS A 189 -19.50 5.31 -3.00
C HIS A 189 -18.44 6.32 -3.47
N ALA A 190 -18.09 6.36 -4.75
CA ALA A 190 -17.12 7.31 -5.30
C ALA A 190 -17.63 7.98 -6.60
N ASP A 191 -17.16 9.21 -6.82
CA ASP A 191 -17.35 9.97 -8.06
C ASP A 191 -16.17 9.76 -9.01
N VAL A 192 -14.96 9.68 -8.45
CA VAL A 192 -13.73 9.43 -9.20
C VAL A 192 -12.97 8.28 -8.53
N ILE A 193 -12.34 7.44 -9.33
CA ILE A 193 -11.51 6.33 -8.88
C ILE A 193 -10.09 6.53 -9.38
N VAL A 194 -9.13 6.42 -8.47
CA VAL A 194 -7.70 6.47 -8.78
C VAL A 194 -7.10 5.08 -8.51
N PRO A 195 -6.94 4.25 -9.55
CA PRO A 195 -6.16 3.02 -9.42
C PRO A 195 -4.68 3.32 -9.20
N LEU A 196 -4.03 2.55 -8.33
CA LEU A 196 -2.58 2.67 -8.15
C LEU A 196 -1.77 2.09 -9.33
N SER A 197 -2.35 1.18 -10.11
CA SER A 197 -1.72 0.67 -11.32
C SER A 197 -2.72 0.02 -12.29
N PRO A 198 -2.29 -0.26 -13.53
CA PRO A 198 -3.03 -1.06 -14.51
C PRO A 198 -3.29 -2.53 -14.11
N ALA A 199 -2.73 -3.03 -13.01
CA ALA A 199 -2.96 -4.40 -12.54
C ALA A 199 -4.38 -4.63 -12.00
N LEU A 200 -5.14 -3.57 -11.73
CA LEU A 200 -6.51 -3.65 -11.23
C LEU A 200 -7.49 -3.82 -12.40
N ASP A 201 -8.31 -4.88 -12.37
CA ASP A 201 -9.42 -5.02 -13.31
C ASP A 201 -10.54 -4.04 -12.94
N LEU A 202 -10.53 -2.88 -13.59
CA LEU A 202 -11.57 -1.86 -13.49
C LEU A 202 -12.42 -1.75 -14.75
N ARG A 203 -12.47 -2.81 -15.58
CA ARG A 203 -13.33 -2.81 -16.77
C ARG A 203 -14.78 -2.52 -16.42
N GLY A 204 -15.40 -1.65 -17.21
CA GLY A 204 -16.72 -1.12 -16.94
C GLY A 204 -16.72 -0.10 -15.80
N LEU A 205 -15.65 0.63 -15.53
CA LEU A 205 -15.57 1.83 -14.67
C LEU A 205 -14.71 2.92 -15.31
N GLU A 206 -14.44 2.82 -16.61
CA GLU A 206 -13.53 3.68 -17.36
C GLU A 206 -13.93 5.16 -17.26
N ASP A 207 -15.23 5.42 -17.15
CA ASP A 207 -15.83 6.75 -16.98
C ASP A 207 -15.54 7.40 -15.61
N LEU A 208 -15.18 6.60 -14.60
CA LEU A 208 -14.83 7.08 -13.26
C LEU A 208 -13.32 7.22 -13.05
N ILE A 209 -12.49 6.67 -13.94
CA ILE A 209 -11.05 6.54 -13.68
C ILE A 209 -10.30 7.84 -13.96
N ALA A 210 -9.52 8.29 -12.99
CA ALA A 210 -8.48 9.30 -13.16
C ALA A 210 -7.10 8.70 -12.87
N TRP A 211 -6.25 8.62 -13.90
CA TRP A 211 -4.86 8.21 -13.73
C TRP A 211 -4.02 9.37 -13.19
N ARG A 212 -3.58 9.24 -11.94
CA ARG A 212 -2.75 10.24 -11.24
C ARG A 212 -1.77 9.55 -10.31
N GLN A 213 -0.60 10.16 -10.16
CA GLN A 213 0.32 9.82 -9.08
C GLN A 213 -0.26 10.33 -7.76
N VAL A 214 -0.65 9.40 -6.88
CA VAL A 214 -1.31 9.67 -5.59
C VAL A 214 -0.62 8.94 -4.45
N THR A 215 0.62 8.50 -4.63
CA THR A 215 1.42 7.89 -3.59
C THR A 215 2.82 8.45 -3.62
N GLY A 216 3.47 8.50 -2.46
CA GLY A 216 4.88 8.84 -2.33
C GLY A 216 5.66 7.75 -1.61
N VAL A 217 6.96 8.00 -1.47
CA VAL A 217 7.92 7.16 -0.73
C VAL A 217 8.44 7.95 0.47
N LEU A 218 8.74 7.26 1.58
CA LEU A 218 9.31 7.91 2.76
C LEU A 218 10.62 8.61 2.43
N GLN A 219 10.82 9.83 2.93
CA GLN A 219 12.02 10.63 2.67
C GLN A 219 13.32 9.91 3.04
N ARG A 220 13.29 9.04 4.07
CA ARG A 220 14.42 8.21 4.48
C ARG A 220 15.02 7.37 3.36
N PHE A 221 14.22 6.93 2.38
CA PHE A 221 14.75 6.22 1.22
C PHE A 221 15.58 7.14 0.32
N ALA A 222 15.23 8.42 0.19
CA ALA A 222 16.03 9.38 -0.57
C ALA A 222 17.35 9.76 0.12
N GLU A 223 17.45 9.52 1.43
CA GLU A 223 18.65 9.77 2.26
C GLU A 223 19.66 8.61 2.21
N VAL A 224 19.29 7.46 1.64
CA VAL A 224 20.20 6.31 1.57
C VAL A 224 21.43 6.70 0.73
N PRO A 225 22.65 6.34 1.17
CA PRO A 225 23.88 6.67 0.44
C PRO A 225 23.81 6.24 -1.03
N PRO A 226 24.33 7.06 -1.96
CA PRO A 226 24.40 6.71 -3.37
C PRO A 226 25.15 5.41 -3.59
N VAL A 227 24.70 4.64 -4.59
CA VAL A 227 25.43 3.45 -5.04
C VAL A 227 26.78 3.89 -5.62
N THR A 228 27.86 3.26 -5.19
CA THR A 228 29.21 3.50 -5.70
C THR A 228 29.65 2.37 -6.63
N ASP A 229 30.82 2.53 -7.24
CA ASP A 229 31.46 1.49 -8.03
C ASP A 229 31.89 0.27 -7.21
N ASP A 230 31.90 0.33 -5.88
CA ASP A 230 32.19 -0.82 -5.02
C ASP A 230 30.93 -1.53 -4.51
N THR A 231 29.76 -0.89 -4.61
CA THR A 231 28.50 -1.49 -4.20
C THR A 231 28.12 -2.61 -5.16
N ARG A 232 27.95 -3.83 -4.66
CA ARG A 232 27.61 -5.02 -5.48
C ARG A 232 26.45 -5.87 -4.93
N GLY A 233 25.93 -5.57 -3.75
CA GLY A 233 24.91 -6.41 -3.13
C GLY A 233 23.60 -6.47 -3.94
N VAL A 234 22.97 -7.64 -3.96
CA VAL A 234 21.62 -7.86 -4.48
C VAL A 234 20.70 -8.24 -3.33
N TYR A 235 19.50 -7.67 -3.31
CA TYR A 235 18.51 -8.00 -2.29
C TYR A 235 17.09 -8.11 -2.83
N PHE A 236 16.30 -8.89 -2.11
CA PHE A 236 14.84 -8.91 -2.13
C PHE A 236 14.32 -8.36 -0.79
N LEU A 237 13.21 -7.62 -0.84
CA LEU A 237 12.51 -7.07 0.32
C LEU A 237 11.01 -7.23 0.12
N GLY A 238 10.37 -8.01 0.99
CA GLY A 238 8.93 -8.23 0.91
C GLY A 238 8.43 -9.35 1.82
N ARG A 239 7.12 -9.57 1.80
CA ARG A 239 6.51 -10.69 2.54
C ARG A 239 6.99 -12.02 1.93
N LEU A 240 7.38 -12.98 2.78
CA LEU A 240 7.86 -14.29 2.33
C LEU A 240 6.69 -15.22 2.03
N THR A 241 6.15 -15.07 0.82
CA THR A 241 5.15 -15.97 0.24
C THR A 241 5.54 -16.35 -1.18
N TRP A 242 5.13 -17.54 -1.63
CA TRP A 242 5.52 -18.04 -2.95
C TRP A 242 5.03 -17.16 -4.11
N ASP A 243 3.89 -16.50 -3.97
CA ASP A 243 3.34 -15.56 -4.98
C ASP A 243 4.19 -14.29 -5.15
N LYS A 244 5.13 -14.03 -4.23
CA LYS A 244 6.11 -12.93 -4.35
C LYS A 244 7.35 -13.30 -5.16
N GLY A 245 7.36 -14.48 -5.81
CA GLY A 245 8.43 -14.90 -6.71
C GLY A 245 9.69 -15.39 -6.00
N LEU A 246 9.59 -15.84 -4.74
CA LEU A 246 10.77 -16.34 -3.99
C LEU A 246 11.38 -17.60 -4.63
N ARG A 247 10.60 -18.35 -5.43
CA ARG A 247 11.14 -19.44 -6.26
C ARG A 247 12.12 -18.90 -7.29
N ASP A 248 11.75 -17.83 -8.00
CA ASP A 248 12.62 -17.17 -8.98
C ASP A 248 13.86 -16.55 -8.31
N VAL A 249 13.74 -16.03 -7.08
CA VAL A 249 14.90 -15.57 -6.29
C VAL A 249 15.89 -16.72 -6.06
N ILE A 250 15.41 -17.88 -5.59
CA ILE A 250 16.25 -19.06 -5.31
C ILE A 250 16.90 -19.58 -6.60
N ASP A 251 16.10 -19.77 -7.64
CA ASP A 251 16.56 -20.36 -8.90
C ASP A 251 17.54 -19.41 -9.61
N THR A 252 17.31 -18.09 -9.57
CA THR A 252 18.24 -17.06 -10.10
C THR A 252 19.55 -17.01 -9.32
N ALA A 253 19.50 -17.01 -7.97
CA ALA A 253 20.70 -17.02 -7.14
C ALA A 253 21.55 -18.26 -7.45
N LYS A 254 20.92 -19.42 -7.63
CA LYS A 254 21.59 -20.67 -7.98
C LYS A 254 22.20 -20.64 -9.38
N ALA A 255 21.42 -20.22 -10.38
CA ALA A 255 21.84 -20.22 -11.78
C ALA A 255 23.03 -19.29 -12.04
N LEU A 256 23.11 -18.19 -11.28
CA LEU A 256 24.18 -17.19 -11.41
C LEU A 256 25.33 -17.36 -10.42
N ASP A 257 25.23 -18.32 -9.48
CA ASP A 257 26.12 -18.42 -8.31
C ASP A 257 26.30 -17.06 -7.59
N LEU A 258 25.19 -16.33 -7.44
CA LEU A 258 25.15 -14.95 -7.00
C LEU A 258 24.47 -14.83 -5.64
N PRO A 259 25.17 -14.34 -4.59
CA PRO A 259 24.55 -14.09 -3.30
C PRO A 259 23.39 -13.11 -3.37
N ILE A 260 22.20 -13.52 -2.91
CA ILE A 260 21.02 -12.66 -2.77
C ILE A 260 20.55 -12.64 -1.32
N ASP A 261 20.44 -11.44 -0.76
CA ASP A 261 19.91 -11.24 0.59
C ASP A 261 18.39 -11.07 0.56
N VAL A 262 17.69 -11.77 1.45
CA VAL A 262 16.22 -11.77 1.54
C VAL A 262 15.79 -11.17 2.88
N HIS A 263 15.15 -10.00 2.80
CA HIS A 263 14.54 -9.32 3.94
C HIS A 263 13.03 -9.52 3.96
N GLY A 264 12.51 -9.85 5.14
CA GLY A 264 11.08 -10.00 5.38
C GLY A 264 10.72 -11.22 6.22
N GLU A 265 9.41 -11.38 6.39
CA GLU A 265 8.78 -12.51 7.07
C GLU A 265 7.49 -12.90 6.33
N GLY A 266 7.01 -14.11 6.56
CA GLY A 266 5.77 -14.55 5.93
C GLY A 266 5.41 -15.99 6.28
N PRO A 267 4.17 -16.40 5.97
CA PRO A 267 3.67 -17.72 6.34
C PRO A 267 4.43 -18.87 5.65
N ASP A 268 5.05 -18.62 4.48
CA ASP A 268 5.75 -19.65 3.71
C ASP A 268 7.26 -19.68 4.03
N GLN A 269 7.75 -18.86 4.98
CA GLN A 269 9.19 -18.65 5.22
C GLN A 269 9.97 -19.93 5.51
N ALA A 270 9.38 -20.89 6.23
CA ALA A 270 10.04 -22.15 6.58
C ALA A 270 10.30 -22.99 5.32
N ALA A 271 9.27 -23.17 4.49
CA ALA A 271 9.36 -23.88 3.22
C ALA A 271 10.29 -23.19 2.21
N ILE A 272 10.30 -21.85 2.19
CA ILE A 272 11.21 -21.08 1.31
C ILE A 272 12.67 -21.28 1.73
N ARG A 273 12.97 -21.28 3.03
CA ARG A 273 14.33 -21.53 3.55
C ARG A 273 14.80 -22.95 3.25
N GLU A 274 13.94 -23.93 3.44
CA GLU A 274 14.21 -25.34 3.11
C GLU A 274 14.51 -25.50 1.62
N ALA A 275 13.66 -24.97 0.74
CA ALA A 275 13.87 -25.03 -0.70
C ALA A 275 15.19 -24.37 -1.16
N ALA A 276 15.60 -23.27 -0.53
CA ALA A 276 16.87 -22.61 -0.83
C ALA A 276 18.08 -23.46 -0.40
N ALA A 277 17.98 -24.12 0.76
CA ALA A 277 19.01 -25.02 1.27
C ALA A 277 19.14 -26.28 0.39
N ASP A 278 18.02 -26.91 0.04
CA ASP A 278 17.98 -28.09 -0.82
C ASP A 278 18.55 -27.82 -2.22
N ALA A 279 18.29 -26.63 -2.77
CA ALA A 279 18.86 -26.21 -4.05
C ALA A 279 20.37 -25.87 -3.95
N GLY A 280 20.92 -25.75 -2.74
CA GLY A 280 22.26 -25.20 -2.51
C GLY A 280 22.42 -23.82 -3.16
N ALA A 281 21.39 -22.97 -3.05
CA ALA A 281 21.38 -21.62 -3.61
C ALA A 281 22.02 -20.63 -2.62
N PRO A 282 22.84 -19.67 -3.08
CA PRO A 282 23.47 -18.68 -2.21
C PRO A 282 22.48 -17.58 -1.76
N VAL A 283 21.46 -17.95 -0.99
CA VAL A 283 20.44 -17.03 -0.47
C VAL A 283 20.60 -16.87 1.04
N ARG A 284 20.68 -15.62 1.52
CA ARG A 284 20.78 -15.31 2.96
C ARG A 284 19.51 -14.64 3.45
N PHE A 285 18.82 -15.28 4.39
CA PHE A 285 17.58 -14.74 4.95
C PHE A 285 17.85 -13.95 6.23
N LEU A 286 17.64 -12.62 6.17
CA LEU A 286 18.02 -11.67 7.22
C LEU A 286 16.87 -11.29 8.16
N GLY A 287 15.64 -11.75 7.88
CA GLY A 287 14.46 -11.46 8.69
C GLY A 287 13.81 -10.12 8.34
N PRO A 288 12.73 -9.72 9.04
CA PRO A 288 12.05 -8.45 8.80
C PRO A 288 12.85 -7.27 9.34
N THR A 289 12.72 -6.10 8.70
CA THR A 289 13.27 -4.83 9.18
C THR A 289 12.19 -3.76 9.23
N ALA A 290 12.18 -2.96 10.30
CA ALA A 290 11.31 -1.80 10.44
C ALA A 290 11.89 -0.53 9.77
N SER A 291 13.18 -0.56 9.42
CA SER A 291 13.95 0.53 8.83
C SER A 291 14.76 0.02 7.62
N PRO A 292 14.11 -0.37 6.51
CA PRO A 292 14.81 -0.93 5.35
C PRO A 292 15.86 0.01 4.76
N TRP A 293 15.68 1.32 4.83
CA TRP A 293 16.66 2.32 4.37
C TRP A 293 18.03 2.20 5.06
N GLU A 294 18.10 1.75 6.32
CA GLU A 294 19.35 1.61 7.08
C GLU A 294 20.21 0.45 6.56
N VAL A 295 19.59 -0.59 6.00
CA VAL A 295 20.32 -1.76 5.47
C VAL A 295 20.61 -1.65 3.96
N MET A 296 20.02 -0.65 3.29
CA MET A 296 20.09 -0.49 1.84
C MET A 296 21.40 0.08 1.31
N GLU A 297 22.28 0.58 2.17
CA GLU A 297 23.58 1.16 1.79
C GLU A 297 24.44 0.19 0.96
N ASN A 298 24.47 -1.08 1.35
CA ASN A 298 25.34 -2.10 0.73
C ASN A 298 24.77 -2.71 -0.56
N TYR A 299 23.54 -2.36 -0.94
CA TYR A 299 22.86 -2.97 -2.07
C TYR A 299 22.86 -2.06 -3.29
N ARG A 300 23.29 -2.63 -4.42
CA ARG A 300 23.22 -2.01 -5.75
C ARG A 300 21.90 -2.33 -6.45
N VAL A 301 21.47 -3.59 -6.36
CA VAL A 301 20.32 -4.09 -7.12
C VAL A 301 19.23 -4.59 -6.20
N PHE A 302 18.03 -4.09 -6.40
CA PHE A 302 16.80 -4.66 -5.86
C PHE A 302 16.20 -5.61 -6.90
N PHE A 303 16.06 -6.88 -6.55
CA PHE A 303 15.43 -7.88 -7.42
C PHE A 303 14.02 -8.20 -6.93
N ASN A 304 13.02 -7.89 -7.75
CA ASN A 304 11.62 -8.14 -7.46
C ASN A 304 10.97 -8.96 -8.59
N PRO A 305 10.94 -10.30 -8.48
CA PRO A 305 10.33 -11.16 -9.49
C PRO A 305 8.81 -11.31 -9.37
N SER A 306 8.12 -10.55 -8.52
CA SER A 306 6.69 -10.76 -8.26
C SER A 306 5.79 -10.31 -9.42
N PHE A 307 4.76 -11.12 -9.70
CA PHE A 307 3.63 -10.81 -10.59
C PHE A 307 2.32 -10.53 -9.82
N SER A 308 2.31 -10.67 -8.50
CA SER A 308 1.09 -10.58 -7.67
C SER A 308 0.79 -9.18 -7.13
N GLU A 309 1.67 -8.22 -7.43
CA GLU A 309 1.58 -6.86 -6.90
C GLU A 309 0.49 -6.03 -7.58
N VAL A 310 -0.01 -5.00 -6.88
CA VAL A 310 -0.82 -3.94 -7.48
C VAL A 310 0.07 -2.75 -7.79
N LEU A 311 0.64 -2.12 -6.78
CA LEU A 311 1.75 -1.19 -6.92
C LEU A 311 2.87 -1.67 -6.01
N CYS A 312 4.01 -1.99 -6.59
CA CYS A 312 5.18 -2.49 -5.87
C CYS A 312 5.82 -1.34 -5.07
N SER A 313 5.33 -1.04 -3.87
CA SER A 313 5.88 0.07 -3.07
C SER A 313 7.38 -0.09 -2.82
N THR A 314 7.85 -1.32 -2.60
CA THR A 314 9.28 -1.64 -2.44
C THR A 314 10.11 -1.36 -3.70
N THR A 315 9.50 -1.44 -4.89
CA THR A 315 10.16 -1.01 -6.15
C THR A 315 10.32 0.50 -6.19
N ALA A 316 9.27 1.26 -5.85
CA ALA A 316 9.36 2.71 -5.76
C ALA A 316 10.40 3.15 -4.71
N GLU A 317 10.41 2.50 -3.55
CA GLU A 317 11.38 2.71 -2.46
C GLU A 317 12.83 2.49 -2.93
N ALA A 318 13.11 1.37 -3.60
CA ALA A 318 14.42 1.08 -4.18
C ALA A 318 14.86 2.13 -5.21
N LEU A 319 13.94 2.56 -6.09
CA LEU A 319 14.21 3.57 -7.11
C LEU A 319 14.49 4.94 -6.51
N VAL A 320 13.73 5.35 -5.49
CA VAL A 320 13.95 6.62 -4.76
C VAL A 320 15.27 6.61 -4.02
N ALA A 321 15.67 5.46 -3.49
CA ALA A 321 17.00 5.25 -2.97
C ALA A 321 18.08 5.26 -4.05
N GLY A 322 17.76 5.10 -5.33
CA GLY A 322 18.73 5.11 -6.42
C GLY A 322 19.38 3.76 -6.68
N ARG A 323 18.65 2.68 -6.40
CA ARG A 323 19.08 1.30 -6.68
C ARG A 323 18.69 0.96 -8.11
N GLN A 324 19.45 0.07 -8.71
CA GLN A 324 18.99 -0.62 -9.92
C GLN A 324 17.84 -1.54 -9.51
N VAL A 325 16.80 -1.63 -10.33
CA VAL A 325 15.66 -2.51 -10.07
C VAL A 325 15.48 -3.48 -11.23
N VAL A 326 15.39 -4.77 -10.92
CA VAL A 326 15.11 -5.82 -11.90
C VAL A 326 13.72 -6.37 -11.62
N VAL A 327 12.81 -6.23 -12.59
CA VAL A 327 11.37 -6.54 -12.44
C VAL A 327 10.80 -7.22 -13.68
N PRO A 328 9.81 -8.11 -13.54
CA PRO A 328 9.15 -8.72 -14.68
C PRO A 328 8.25 -7.72 -15.39
N ARG A 329 8.03 -7.93 -16.69
CA ARG A 329 7.02 -7.21 -17.47
C ARG A 329 5.63 -7.63 -17.01
N CYS A 330 4.99 -6.78 -16.23
CA CYS A 330 3.60 -6.96 -15.85
C CYS A 330 2.89 -5.60 -15.65
N PRO A 331 1.54 -5.57 -15.68
CA PRO A 331 0.79 -4.33 -15.48
C PRO A 331 1.12 -3.57 -14.18
N ALA A 332 1.49 -4.29 -13.11
CA ALA A 332 1.85 -3.70 -11.83
C ALA A 332 3.16 -2.90 -11.87
N ASN A 333 4.09 -3.30 -12.74
CA ASN A 333 5.40 -2.67 -12.89
C ASN A 333 5.42 -1.59 -13.99
N GLN A 334 4.36 -1.51 -14.81
CA GLN A 334 4.25 -0.52 -15.89
C GLN A 334 4.53 0.94 -15.44
N PRO A 335 4.13 1.40 -14.23
CA PRO A 335 4.44 2.76 -13.77
C PRO A 335 5.94 3.08 -13.61
N PHE A 336 6.81 2.06 -13.68
CA PHE A 336 8.26 2.21 -13.48
C PHE A 336 9.06 2.09 -14.79
N PHE A 337 8.48 1.61 -15.89
CA PHE A 337 9.23 1.24 -17.10
C PHE A 337 9.99 2.38 -17.76
N ASP A 338 9.58 3.64 -17.53
CA ASP A 338 10.23 4.83 -18.07
C ASP A 338 11.31 5.41 -17.14
N LEU A 339 11.61 4.76 -16.01
CA LEU A 339 12.64 5.19 -15.07
C LEU A 339 14.01 4.58 -15.43
N PRO A 340 15.10 5.38 -15.47
CA PRO A 340 16.40 4.95 -16.01
C PRO A 340 17.03 3.69 -15.40
N ASN A 341 16.84 3.48 -14.09
CA ASN A 341 17.47 2.37 -13.36
C ASN A 341 16.59 1.10 -13.30
N VAL A 342 15.61 0.98 -14.20
CA VAL A 342 14.67 -0.15 -14.24
C VAL A 342 15.02 -1.09 -15.40
N HIS A 343 15.22 -2.36 -15.06
CA HIS A 343 15.51 -3.45 -15.99
C HIS A 343 14.31 -4.39 -16.03
N VAL A 344 13.63 -4.40 -17.18
CA VAL A 344 12.40 -5.18 -17.39
C VAL A 344 12.73 -6.47 -18.14
N TYR A 345 12.18 -7.59 -17.70
CA TYR A 345 12.37 -8.90 -18.35
C TYR A 345 11.03 -9.62 -18.58
N ASP A 346 10.98 -10.49 -19.59
CA ASP A 346 9.81 -11.29 -19.93
C ASP A 346 9.97 -12.77 -19.57
N THR A 347 11.20 -13.31 -19.56
CA THR A 347 11.50 -14.71 -19.14
C THR A 347 12.51 -14.79 -17.99
N PRO A 348 12.58 -15.93 -17.25
CA PRO A 348 13.57 -16.11 -16.18
C PRO A 348 15.03 -15.92 -16.65
N GLU A 349 15.37 -16.36 -17.85
CA GLU A 349 16.72 -16.22 -18.44
C GLU A 349 17.05 -14.75 -18.73
N GLU A 350 16.07 -14.00 -19.23
CA GLU A 350 16.19 -12.55 -19.41
C GLU A 350 16.32 -11.84 -18.06
N GLY A 351 15.60 -12.29 -17.02
CA GLY A 351 15.73 -11.79 -15.65
C GLY A 351 17.14 -12.00 -15.09
N GLN A 352 17.73 -13.18 -15.32
CA GLN A 352 19.12 -13.47 -14.97
C GLN A 352 20.13 -12.59 -15.74
N ALA A 353 19.88 -12.37 -17.03
CA ALA A 353 20.71 -11.48 -17.85
C ALA A 353 20.60 -10.01 -17.38
N ALA A 354 19.38 -9.54 -17.11
CA ALA A 354 19.10 -8.22 -16.56
C ALA A 354 19.77 -8.02 -15.19
N LEU A 355 19.75 -9.03 -14.33
CA LEU A 355 20.41 -8.97 -13.02
C LEU A 355 21.94 -8.85 -13.15
N ARG A 356 22.57 -9.62 -14.04
CA ARG A 356 24.00 -9.48 -14.35
C ARG A 356 24.34 -8.10 -14.92
N HIS A 357 23.49 -7.58 -15.80
CA HIS A 357 23.68 -6.25 -16.36
C HIS A 357 23.56 -5.17 -15.28
N ALA A 358 22.50 -5.20 -14.45
CA ALA A 358 22.26 -4.24 -13.37
C ALA A 358 23.42 -4.14 -12.36
N LEU A 359 24.15 -5.24 -12.14
CA LEU A 359 25.35 -5.26 -11.27
C LEU A 359 26.50 -4.37 -11.78
N THR A 360 26.54 -4.07 -13.07
CA THR A 360 27.63 -3.34 -13.73
C THR A 360 27.17 -2.09 -14.48
N ALA A 361 25.87 -1.96 -14.73
CA ALA A 361 25.26 -0.81 -15.40
C ALA A 361 25.51 0.49 -14.63
N GLU A 362 25.79 1.57 -15.34
CA GLU A 362 25.90 2.91 -14.77
C GLU A 362 24.62 3.27 -13.99
N VAL A 363 24.78 3.82 -12.79
CA VAL A 363 23.65 4.21 -11.95
C VAL A 363 23.33 5.67 -12.24
N VAL A 364 22.15 5.90 -12.83
CA VAL A 364 21.66 7.26 -13.06
C VAL A 364 21.12 7.83 -11.76
N ALA A 365 21.39 9.12 -11.50
CA ALA A 365 20.87 9.79 -10.31
C ALA A 365 19.32 9.67 -10.24
N PRO A 366 18.73 9.31 -9.08
CA PRO A 366 17.30 9.02 -8.96
C PRO A 366 16.39 10.26 -8.94
N THR A 367 16.75 11.32 -9.67
CA THR A 367 16.01 12.60 -9.69
C THR A 367 14.57 12.43 -10.17
N GLN A 368 14.36 11.65 -11.23
CA GLN A 368 13.01 11.39 -11.77
C GLN A 368 12.15 10.57 -10.80
N ALA A 369 12.73 9.53 -10.18
CA ALA A 369 12.04 8.71 -9.20
C ALA A 369 11.67 9.52 -7.94
N ARG A 370 12.62 10.31 -7.41
CA ARG A 370 12.40 11.20 -6.26
C ARG A 370 11.33 12.25 -6.53
N ALA A 371 11.31 12.85 -7.71
CA ALA A 371 10.27 13.81 -8.09
C ALA A 371 8.90 13.15 -8.24
N ARG A 372 8.84 11.95 -8.85
CA ARG A 372 7.59 11.21 -9.06
C ARG A 372 6.97 10.72 -7.76
N PHE A 373 7.77 10.22 -6.83
CA PHE A 373 7.30 9.66 -5.57
C PHE A 373 7.48 10.61 -4.37
N ASP A 374 7.50 11.92 -4.63
CA ASP A 374 7.47 12.94 -3.58
C ASP A 374 6.07 13.04 -2.95
N TRP A 375 5.99 12.94 -1.62
CA TRP A 375 4.72 13.03 -0.91
C TRP A 375 4.05 14.40 -1.04
N GLY A 376 4.82 15.48 -1.15
CA GLY A 376 4.28 16.81 -1.39
C GLY A 376 3.59 16.90 -2.76
N ALA A 377 4.23 16.38 -3.81
CA ALA A 377 3.69 16.30 -5.15
C ALA A 377 2.45 15.39 -5.22
N ALA A 378 2.48 14.22 -4.57
CA ALA A 378 1.33 13.33 -4.47
C ALA A 378 0.14 14.02 -3.79
N CYS A 379 0.36 14.76 -2.70
CA CYS A 379 -0.71 15.48 -2.01
C CYS A 379 -1.29 16.63 -2.84
N ARG A 380 -0.46 17.35 -3.62
CA ARG A 380 -0.95 18.37 -4.57
C ARG A 380 -1.83 17.75 -5.66
N SER A 381 -1.37 16.66 -6.26
CA SER A 381 -2.13 15.88 -7.24
C SER A 381 -3.49 15.41 -6.70
N VAL A 382 -3.52 14.96 -5.43
CA VAL A 382 -4.77 14.59 -4.74
C VAL A 382 -5.66 15.81 -4.46
N ALA A 383 -5.10 16.94 -4.04
CA ALA A 383 -5.86 18.17 -3.80
C ALA A 383 -6.52 18.68 -5.09
N ASP A 384 -5.80 18.66 -6.22
CA ASP A 384 -6.32 19.03 -7.53
C ASP A 384 -7.48 18.12 -7.95
N LEU A 385 -7.38 16.80 -7.70
CA LEU A 385 -8.47 15.87 -7.96
C LEU A 385 -9.72 16.19 -7.13
N LEU A 386 -9.53 16.49 -5.85
CA LEU A 386 -10.63 16.71 -4.89
C LEU A 386 -11.32 18.06 -5.10
N LEU A 387 -10.54 19.12 -5.34
CA LEU A 387 -10.97 20.51 -5.20
C LEU A 387 -10.88 21.33 -6.49
N GLY A 388 -10.24 20.79 -7.53
CA GLY A 388 -10.15 21.40 -8.86
C GLY A 388 -11.24 20.97 -9.82
#